data_AF-A0A1G2MFU9-F1
#
_entry.id   AF-A0A1G2MFU9-F1
#
_cell.length_a   1.000
_cell.length_b   1.000
_cell.length_c   1.000
_cell.angle_alpha   90.00
_cell.angle_beta   90.00
_cell.angle_gamma   90.00
#
_symmetry.space_group_name_H-M   'P 1'
#
loop_
_entity.id
_entity.type
_entity.pdbx_description
1 polymer ?
#
loop_
_entity_poly.entity_id
_entity_poly.type
_entity_poly.pdbx_seq_one_letter_code
_entity_poly.pdbx_strand_id
1 'polypeptide(L)' 'MEFRPSLFWDTEVDRIDPKKHARYIIERVLELGEPADVRSLFEEYPKDEIKRVMNLLRAQLSAKSKALWSLILP' A
#
# COMPACT_ATOMS: atom_id res chain seq x y z
N MET A 1 9.65 -10.00 -1.01
CA MET A 1 8.76 -8.90 -1.40
C MET A 1 9.11 -8.47 -2.80
N GLU A 2 8.18 -8.60 -3.74
CA GLU A 2 8.34 -8.05 -5.09
C GLU A 2 7.21 -7.05 -5.35
N PHE A 3 7.57 -5.77 -5.35
CA PHE A 3 6.74 -4.67 -5.82
C PHE A 3 7.39 -4.05 -7.04
N ARG A 4 6.58 -3.55 -7.97
CA ARG A 4 7.13 -2.91 -9.17
C ARG A 4 7.85 -1.60 -8.80
N PRO A 5 9.08 -1.36 -9.30
CA PRO A 5 9.83 -0.13 -9.05
C PRO A 5 9.08 1.16 -9.41
N SER A 6 8.15 1.09 -10.38
CA SER A 6 7.34 2.23 -10.82
C SER A 6 6.43 2.81 -9.73
N LEU A 7 6.12 2.05 -8.66
CA LEU A 7 5.37 2.56 -7.50
C LEU A 7 6.16 3.58 -6.66
N PHE A 8 7.49 3.61 -6.83
CA PHE A 8 8.42 4.35 -5.99
C PHE A 8 9.32 5.27 -6.82
N TRP A 9 8.80 5.82 -7.92
CA TRP A 9 9.55 6.67 -8.85
C TRP A 9 10.21 7.90 -8.19
N ASP A 10 9.73 8.31 -7.02
CA ASP A 10 10.20 9.43 -6.20
C ASP A 10 11.23 9.04 -5.14
N THR A 11 11.66 7.78 -5.06
CA THR A 11 12.62 7.29 -4.05
C THR A 11 13.53 6.19 -4.60
N GLU A 12 14.75 6.09 -4.10
CA GLU A 12 15.62 4.94 -4.37
C GLU A 12 15.03 3.66 -3.74
N VAL A 13 14.57 2.73 -4.58
CA VAL A 13 13.89 1.49 -4.15
C VAL A 13 14.73 0.69 -3.16
N ASP A 14 16.05 0.66 -3.34
CA ASP A 14 16.99 -0.08 -2.48
C ASP A 14 17.03 0.42 -1.03
N ARG A 15 16.53 1.63 -0.76
CA ARG A 15 16.46 2.20 0.59
C ARG A 15 15.13 1.92 1.31
N ILE A 16 14.17 1.31 0.60
CA ILE A 16 12.85 1.02 1.15
C ILE A 16 12.91 -0.24 2.01
N ASP A 17 13.07 -0.04 3.31
CA ASP A 17 12.86 -1.09 4.32
C ASP A 17 11.34 -1.37 4.48
N PRO A 18 10.86 -2.59 4.18
CA PRO A 18 9.43 -2.92 4.24
C PRO A 18 8.80 -2.70 5.61
N LYS A 19 9.53 -3.00 6.69
CA LYS A 19 9.00 -2.88 8.04
C LYS A 19 8.96 -1.44 8.50
N LYS A 20 10.02 -0.67 8.22
CA LYS A 20 10.09 0.75 8.62
C LYS A 20 9.19 1.65 7.77
N HIS A 21 8.98 1.28 6.51
CA HIS A 21 8.22 2.09 5.55
C HIS A 21 6.87 1.46 5.17
N ALA A 22 6.32 0.61 6.03
CA ALA A 22 5.05 -0.10 5.82
C ALA A 22 3.92 0.85 5.36
N ARG A 23 3.73 1.97 6.05
CA ARG A 23 2.73 2.99 5.68
C ARG A 23 2.90 3.48 4.23
N TYR A 24 4.13 3.83 3.85
CA TYR A 24 4.43 4.36 2.53
C TYR A 24 4.12 3.33 1.45
N ILE A 25 4.56 2.10 1.66
CA ILE A 25 4.32 0.97 0.74
C ILE A 25 2.82 0.70 0.61
N ILE A 26 2.11 0.58 1.74
CA ILE A 26 0.67 0.33 1.75
C ILE A 26 -0.07 1.44 0.99
N GLU A 27 0.19 2.71 1.29
CA GLU A 27 -0.45 3.83 0.59
C GLU A 27 -0.17 3.76 -0.92
N ARG A 28 1.06 3.44 -1.35
CA ARG A 28 1.41 3.38 -2.78
C ARG A 28 0.77 2.22 -3.51
N VAL A 29 0.76 1.02 -2.93
CA VAL A 29 0.13 -0.14 -3.56
C VAL A 29 -1.39 0.03 -3.63
N LEU A 30 -2.02 0.57 -2.58
CA LEU A 30 -3.47 0.80 -2.60
C LEU A 30 -3.88 1.90 -3.60
N GLU A 31 -3.05 2.92 -3.84
CA GLU A 31 -3.38 3.99 -4.79
C GLU A 31 -3.03 3.66 -6.25
N LEU A 32 -1.88 3.03 -6.48
CA LEU A 32 -1.27 2.89 -7.81
C LEU A 32 -0.92 1.44 -8.20
N GLY A 33 -1.12 0.49 -7.28
CA GLY A 33 -0.75 -0.91 -7.47
C GLY A 33 -1.58 -1.63 -8.53
N GLU A 34 -0.96 -2.61 -9.17
CA GLU A 34 -1.64 -3.59 -9.99
C GLU A 34 -2.01 -4.84 -9.15
N PRO A 35 -2.85 -5.76 -9.67
CA PRO A 35 -3.26 -6.95 -8.94
C PRO A 35 -2.10 -7.79 -8.37
N ALA A 36 -0.94 -7.82 -9.06
CA ALA A 36 0.25 -8.49 -8.56
C ALA A 36 0.85 -7.78 -7.33
N ASP A 37 0.94 -6.44 -7.35
CA ASP A 37 1.41 -5.65 -6.22
C ASP A 37 0.47 -5.82 -5.01
N VAL A 38 -0.84 -5.83 -5.25
CA VAL A 38 -1.86 -6.02 -4.19
C VAL A 38 -1.73 -7.39 -3.54
N ARG A 39 -1.45 -8.44 -4.33
CA ARG A 39 -1.17 -9.78 -3.81
C ARG A 39 0.04 -9.76 -2.89
N SER A 40 1.16 -9.19 -3.36
CA SER A 40 2.38 -9.03 -2.55
C SER A 40 2.11 -8.24 -1.27
N LEU A 41 1.23 -7.22 -1.31
CA LEU A 41 0.86 -6.44 -0.13
C LEU A 41 0.13 -7.29 0.93
N PHE A 42 -0.81 -8.13 0.51
CA PHE A 42 -1.55 -9.02 1.41
C PHE A 42 -0.72 -10.19 1.94
N GLU A 43 0.34 -10.58 1.23
CA GLU A 43 1.31 -11.56 1.70
C GLU A 43 2.28 -10.97 2.74
N GLU A 44 2.67 -9.70 2.58
CA GLU A 44 3.60 -9.05 3.50
C GLU A 44 2.92 -8.51 4.77
N TYR A 45 1.80 -7.80 4.63
CA TYR A 45 1.18 -7.07 5.74
C TYR A 45 -0.15 -7.70 6.15
N PRO A 46 -0.40 -7.83 7.47
CA PRO A 46 -1.70 -8.27 7.95
C PRO A 46 -2.79 -7.26 7.56
N LYS A 47 -3.97 -7.76 7.21
CA LYS A 47 -5.11 -6.93 6.76
C LYS A 47 -5.45 -5.80 7.73
N ASP A 48 -5.33 -6.04 9.04
CA ASP A 48 -5.60 -5.01 10.06
C ASP A 48 -4.61 -3.85 10.04
N GLU A 49 -3.35 -4.10 9.67
CA GLU A 49 -2.36 -3.04 9.47
C GLU A 49 -2.69 -2.22 8.22
N ILE A 50 -3.05 -2.88 7.13
CA ILE A 50 -3.46 -2.23 5.88
C ILE A 50 -4.69 -1.34 6.11
N LYS A 51 -5.71 -1.86 6.81
CA LYS A 51 -6.89 -1.09 7.20
C LYS A 51 -6.54 0.09 8.09
N ARG A 52 -5.64 -0.09 9.06
CA ARG A 52 -5.19 0.99 9.93
C ARG A 52 -4.58 2.12 9.13
N VAL A 53 -3.69 1.80 8.17
CA VAL A 53 -3.04 2.79 7.29
C VAL A 53 -4.06 3.49 6.40
N MET A 54 -4.97 2.75 5.76
CA MET A 54 -6.02 3.31 4.89
C MET A 54 -6.89 4.34 5.62
N ASN A 55 -7.14 4.13 6.91
CA ASN A 55 -8.02 4.96 7.75
C ASN A 55 -7.29 6.09 8.49
N LEU A 56 -5.99 6.30 8.26
CA LEU A 56 -5.29 7.45 8.81
C LEU A 56 -5.88 8.76 8.26
N LEU A 57 -5.94 9.79 9.11
CA LEU A 57 -6.46 11.12 8.75
C LEU A 57 -5.75 11.73 7.52
N ARG A 58 -4.47 11.41 7.34
CA ARG A 58 -3.63 11.90 6.22
C ARG A 58 -3.14 10.76 5.33
N ALA A 59 -3.90 9.68 5.22
CA ALA A 59 -3.61 8.63 4.25
C ALA A 59 -3.62 9.22 2.84
N GLN A 60 -2.56 8.99 2.07
CA GLN A 60 -2.43 9.46 0.68
C GLN A 60 -3.22 8.56 -0.29
N LEU A 61 -4.52 8.42 -0.02
CA LEU A 61 -5.45 7.64 -0.82
C LEU A 61 -6.59 8.53 -1.28
N SER A 62 -6.91 8.46 -2.57
CA SER A 62 -8.09 9.13 -3.10
C SER A 62 -9.38 8.56 -2.51
N ALA A 63 -10.47 9.34 -2.53
CA ALA A 63 -11.77 8.85 -2.07
C ALA A 63 -12.24 7.61 -2.85
N LYS A 64 -11.93 7.55 -4.15
CA LYS A 64 -12.21 6.40 -5.01
C LYS A 64 -11.45 5.15 -4.54
N SER A 65 -10.15 5.28 -4.28
CA SER A 65 -9.33 4.18 -3.77
C SER A 65 -9.84 3.68 -2.41
N LYS A 66 -10.11 4.59 -1.48
CA LYS A 66 -10.69 4.24 -0.17
C LYS A 66 -12.03 3.50 -0.31
N ALA A 67 -12.91 3.96 -1.20
CA ALA A 67 -14.20 3.31 -1.43
C ALA A 67 -14.02 1.86 -1.94
N LEU A 68 -13.13 1.64 -2.91
CA LEU A 68 -12.81 0.31 -3.40
C LEU A 68 -12.28 -0.60 -2.28
N TRP A 69 -11.28 -0.14 -1.54
CA TRP A 69 -10.63 -0.97 -0.52
C TRP A 69 -11.51 -1.23 0.69
N SER A 70 -12.47 -0.34 1.00
CA SER A 70 -13.48 -0.58 2.04
C SER A 70 -14.42 -1.74 1.69
N LEU A 71 -14.59 -2.07 0.40
CA LEU A 71 -15.37 -3.23 -0.04
C LEU A 71 -14.56 -4.55 0.04
N ILE A 72 -13.25 -4.46 -0.17
CA ILE A 72 -12.34 -5.62 -0.23
C ILE A 72 -11.82 -6.02 1.16
N LEU A 73 -11.64 -5.03 2.05
CA LEU A 73 -11.12 -5.19 3.40
C LEU A 73 -12.23 -4.89 4.42
N PRO A 74 -13.20 -5.81 4.62
CA PRO A 74 -14.30 -5.64 5.58
C PRO A 74 -13.79 -5.74 7.01
#